data_AF-A0A1R3GVW6-F1
#
_entry.id   AF-A0A1R3GVW6-F1
#
_cell.length_a   1.000
_cell.length_b   1.000
_cell.length_c   1.000
_cell.angle_alpha   90.00
_cell.angle_beta   90.00
_cell.angle_gamma   90.00
#
_symmetry.space_group_name_H-M   'P 1'
#
loop_
_entity.id
_entity.type
_entity.pdbx_description
1 polymer ?
#
loop_
_entity_poly.entity_id
_entity_poly.type
_entity_poly.pdbx_seq_one_letter_code
_entity_poly.pdbx_strand_id
1 'polypeptide(L)'
;MAPTLAEHFADSSALTEFVINQGNGVKGLSKLGLRALPKQYIQPLEERLCMTNVVQQESIPIIDMSNWEDPQVAKSVCDAASNWGFFQIVNHDVPVQVLENVKEATYRFFGLPARKKISFQRNIPLQTM
;
A
#
# COMPACT_ATOMS: atom_id res chain seq x y z
N MET A 1 -23.55 11.60 27.59
CA MET A 1 -22.54 10.62 27.17
C MET A 1 -21.49 11.36 26.35
N ALA A 2 -20.20 11.17 26.64
CA ALA A 2 -19.15 11.77 25.82
C ALA A 2 -19.09 11.05 24.47
N PRO A 3 -18.96 11.77 23.34
CA PRO A 3 -18.89 11.14 22.04
C PRO A 3 -17.67 10.22 21.95
N THR A 4 -17.84 9.07 21.28
CA THR A 4 -16.74 8.14 21.09
C THR A 4 -15.72 8.70 20.09
N LEU A 5 -14.45 8.29 20.19
CA LEU A 5 -13.40 8.77 19.26
C LEU A 5 -13.72 8.44 17.78
N ALA A 6 -14.57 7.44 17.53
CA ALA A 6 -15.09 7.11 16.21
C ALA A 6 -16.16 8.10 15.72
N GLU A 7 -17.00 8.63 16.60
CA GLU A 7 -17.99 9.68 16.26
C GLU A 7 -17.30 10.99 15.88
N HIS A 8 -16.12 11.27 16.44
CA HIS A 8 -15.31 12.45 16.10
C HIS A 8 -14.84 12.47 14.63
N PHE A 9 -14.76 11.30 13.97
CA PHE A 9 -14.38 11.19 12.55
C PHE A 9 -15.55 10.78 11.64
N ALA A 10 -16.78 10.78 12.15
CA ALA A 10 -17.97 10.69 11.32
C ALA A 10 -18.12 11.93 10.41
N ASP A 11 -17.60 13.07 10.88
CA ASP A 11 -17.45 14.28 10.10
C ASP A 11 -16.25 14.19 9.13
N SER A 12 -16.52 14.50 7.86
CA SER A 12 -15.51 14.45 6.80
C SER A 12 -14.48 15.56 6.89
N SER A 13 -14.83 16.69 7.50
CA SER A 13 -13.90 17.80 7.65
C SER A 13 -12.83 17.49 8.71
N ALA A 14 -13.24 16.94 9.86
CA ALA A 14 -12.34 16.52 10.93
C ALA A 14 -11.36 15.41 10.49
N LEU A 15 -11.83 14.44 9.69
CA LEU A 15 -10.97 13.38 9.15
C LEU A 15 -9.93 13.92 8.17
N THR A 16 -10.37 14.77 7.24
CA THR A 16 -9.48 15.40 6.24
C THR A 16 -8.40 16.24 6.92
N GLU A 17 -8.80 17.05 7.90
CA GLU A 17 -7.89 17.89 8.68
C GLU A 17 -6.80 17.04 9.37
N PHE A 18 -7.20 16.00 10.09
CA PHE A 18 -6.25 15.15 10.80
C PHE A 18 -5.35 14.33 9.86
N VAL A 19 -5.93 13.66 8.85
CA VAL A 19 -5.21 12.72 8.00
C VAL A 19 -4.32 13.44 6.98
N ILE A 20 -4.87 14.46 6.30
CA ILE A 20 -4.24 15.10 5.15
C ILE A 20 -3.55 16.40 5.56
N ASN A 21 -4.27 17.35 6.17
CA ASN A 21 -3.74 18.69 6.43
C ASN A 21 -2.68 18.69 7.53
N GLN A 22 -2.87 17.89 8.58
CA GLN A 22 -1.88 17.70 9.65
C GLN A 22 -0.85 16.61 9.31
N GLY A 23 -0.98 15.93 8.17
CA GLY A 23 -0.03 14.94 7.68
C GLY A 23 0.08 13.66 8.52
N ASN A 24 -0.91 13.36 9.37
CA ASN A 24 -0.87 12.14 10.20
C ASN A 24 -1.01 10.87 9.34
N GLY A 25 -1.74 10.96 8.23
CA GLY A 25 -2.03 9.85 7.32
C GLY A 25 -2.83 8.72 7.97
N VAL A 26 -3.14 7.69 7.19
CA VAL A 26 -3.88 6.50 7.68
C VAL A 26 -3.12 5.72 8.76
N LYS A 27 -1.78 5.81 8.80
CA LYS A 27 -0.97 5.24 9.89
C LYS A 27 -1.28 5.92 11.23
N GLY A 28 -1.37 7.25 11.26
CA GLY A 28 -1.75 7.99 12.45
C GLY A 28 -3.18 7.67 12.88
N LEU A 29 -4.09 7.59 11.91
CA LEU A 29 -5.49 7.21 12.13
C LEU A 29 -5.62 5.81 12.75
N SER A 30 -4.88 4.82 12.23
CA SER A 30 -4.86 3.45 12.76
C SER A 30 -4.44 3.38 14.23
N LYS A 31 -3.49 4.23 14.65
CA LYS A 31 -3.03 4.30 16.06
C LYS A 31 -4.07 4.83 17.04
N LEU A 32 -5.16 5.44 16.56
CA LEU A 32 -6.26 5.90 17.40
C LEU A 32 -7.15 4.74 17.89
N GLY A 33 -6.96 3.52 17.36
CA GLY A 33 -7.73 2.35 17.79
C GLY A 33 -9.22 2.48 17.48
N LEU A 34 -9.56 3.05 16.33
CA LEU A 34 -10.95 3.21 15.89
C LEU A 34 -11.64 1.84 15.82
N ARG A 35 -12.86 1.79 16.34
CA ARG A 35 -13.68 0.56 16.34
C ARG A 35 -14.44 0.33 15.03
N ALA A 36 -14.55 1.37 14.21
CA ALA A 36 -15.23 1.34 12.93
C ALA A 36 -14.45 2.16 11.90
N LEU A 37 -14.54 1.76 10.64
CA LEU A 37 -13.88 2.44 9.53
C LEU A 37 -14.67 3.70 9.14
N PRO A 38 -14.02 4.88 9.01
CA PRO A 38 -14.68 6.06 8.48
C PRO A 38 -15.23 5.81 7.07
N LYS A 39 -16.40 6.39 6.75
CA LYS A 39 -17.13 6.16 5.50
C LYS A 39 -16.30 6.41 4.23
N GLN A 40 -15.32 7.32 4.30
CA GLN A 40 -14.43 7.69 3.20
C GLN A 40 -13.49 6.55 2.77
N TYR A 41 -13.28 5.54 3.62
CA TYR A 41 -12.46 4.37 3.31
C TYR A 41 -13.30 3.12 3.01
N ILE A 42 -14.63 3.22 3.06
CA ILE A 42 -15.53 2.13 2.67
C ILE A 42 -15.62 2.15 1.14
N GLN A 43 -15.06 1.13 0.50
CA GLN A 43 -15.08 1.02 -0.96
C GLN A 43 -16.52 0.85 -1.52
N PRO A 44 -16.74 1.19 -2.81
CA PRO A 44 -17.95 0.80 -3.55
C PRO A 44 -18.22 -0.70 -3.41
N LEU A 45 -19.49 -1.10 -3.52
CA LEU A 45 -19.88 -2.49 -3.25
C LEU A 45 -19.14 -3.48 -4.16
N GLU A 46 -18.89 -3.06 -5.40
CA GLU A 46 -18.23 -3.81 -6.46
C GLU A 46 -16.75 -4.08 -6.16
N GLU A 47 -16.11 -3.20 -5.39
CA GLU A 47 -14.69 -3.29 -5.01
C GLU A 47 -14.49 -3.93 -3.62
N ARG A 48 -15.57 -4.16 -2.86
CA ARG A 48 -15.47 -4.81 -1.57
C ARG A 48 -15.10 -6.27 -1.77
N LEU A 49 -13.89 -6.61 -1.33
CA LEU A 49 -13.39 -7.97 -1.35
C LEU A 49 -14.38 -8.91 -0.66
N CYS A 50 -14.91 -9.87 -1.41
CA CYS A 50 -15.70 -10.97 -0.89
C CYS A 50 -14.82 -12.21 -0.87
N MET A 51 -14.60 -12.82 0.30
CA MET A 51 -13.71 -13.98 0.43
C MET A 51 -14.17 -15.19 -0.40
N THR A 52 -15.43 -15.24 -0.82
CA THR A 52 -15.98 -16.25 -1.75
C THR A 52 -15.50 -16.10 -3.19
N ASN A 53 -14.88 -14.96 -3.56
CA ASN A 53 -14.37 -14.72 -4.91
C ASN A 53 -12.88 -15.09 -5.06
N VAL A 54 -12.25 -15.62 -4.02
CA VAL A 54 -10.87 -16.12 -4.10
C VAL A 54 -10.91 -17.47 -4.81
N VAL A 55 -10.69 -17.46 -6.12
CA VAL A 55 -10.56 -18.68 -6.91
C VAL A 55 -9.28 -19.39 -6.47
N GLN A 56 -9.37 -20.69 -6.15
CA GLN A 56 -8.20 -21.56 -5.96
C GLN A 56 -7.55 -21.88 -7.32
N GLN A 57 -7.19 -20.85 -8.09
CA GLN A 57 -6.54 -21.01 -9.38
C GLN A 57 -5.01 -21.04 -9.21
N GLU A 58 -4.35 -21.45 -10.31
CA GLU A 58 -2.90 -21.56 -10.49
C GLU A 58 -2.11 -20.44 -9.77
N SER A 59 -0.98 -20.80 -9.17
CA SER A 59 -0.12 -19.85 -8.48
C SER A 59 0.57 -18.90 -9.46
N ILE A 60 0.76 -17.63 -9.06
CA ILE A 60 1.55 -16.65 -9.82
C ILE A 60 2.91 -17.27 -10.21
N PRO A 61 3.32 -17.18 -11.50
CA PRO A 61 4.60 -17.75 -11.96
C PRO A 61 5.79 -17.20 -11.17
N ILE A 62 6.74 -18.08 -10.85
CA ILE A 62 8.03 -17.73 -10.23
C ILE A 62 9.13 -18.06 -11.24
N ILE A 63 9.98 -17.09 -11.55
CA ILE A 63 11.06 -17.21 -12.54
C ILE A 63 12.41 -17.12 -11.82
N ASP A 64 13.25 -18.14 -12.02
CA ASP A 64 14.62 -18.15 -11.53
C ASP A 64 15.53 -17.38 -12.51
N MET A 65 16.15 -16.30 -12.03
CA MET A 65 17.00 -15.41 -12.82
C MET A 65 18.50 -15.75 -12.72
N SER A 66 18.86 -16.86 -12.05
CA SER A 66 20.27 -17.26 -11.83
C SER A 66 21.08 -17.46 -13.11
N ASN A 67 20.42 -17.76 -14.24
CA ASN A 67 21.04 -17.88 -15.55
C ASN A 67 20.32 -16.98 -16.58
N TRP A 68 20.43 -15.67 -16.42
CA TRP A 68 19.73 -14.69 -17.26
C TRP A 68 20.11 -14.76 -18.76
N GLU A 69 21.24 -15.38 -19.11
CA GLU A 69 21.67 -15.60 -20.50
C GLU A 69 20.93 -16.77 -21.17
N ASP A 70 20.26 -17.64 -20.39
CA ASP A 70 19.44 -18.73 -20.93
C ASP A 70 18.21 -18.15 -21.65
N PRO A 71 18.03 -18.42 -22.96
CA PRO A 71 16.84 -18.00 -23.70
C PRO A 71 15.52 -18.48 -23.08
N GLN A 72 15.52 -19.56 -22.28
CA GLN A 72 14.34 -20.04 -21.56
C GLN A 72 13.89 -19.08 -20.45
N VAL A 73 14.80 -18.31 -19.83
CA VAL A 73 14.42 -17.30 -18.83
C VAL A 73 13.67 -16.15 -19.51
N ALA A 74 14.19 -15.64 -20.62
CA ALA A 74 13.52 -14.62 -21.43
C ALA A 74 12.15 -15.10 -21.93
N LYS A 75 12.07 -16.35 -22.41
CA LYS A 75 10.81 -16.98 -22.81
C LYS A 75 9.81 -17.05 -21.64
N SER A 76 10.25 -17.48 -20.46
CA SER A 76 9.41 -17.58 -19.27
C SER A 76 8.85 -16.21 -18.85
N VAL A 77 9.65 -15.14 -18.97
CA VAL A 77 9.19 -13.76 -18.72
C VAL A 77 8.11 -13.36 -19.73
N CYS A 78 8.32 -13.61 -21.02
CA CYS A 78 7.33 -13.31 -22.06
C CYS A 78 6.03 -14.10 -21.87
N ASP A 79 6.14 -15.40 -21.55
CA ASP A 79 4.99 -16.28 -21.34
C ASP A 79 4.19 -15.83 -20.10
N ALA A 80 4.87 -15.52 -18.99
CA ALA A 80 4.19 -15.01 -17.80
C ALA A 80 3.59 -13.62 -18.04
N ALA A 81 4.30 -12.70 -18.70
CA ALA A 81 3.76 -11.38 -19.02
C ALA A 81 2.53 -11.45 -19.96
N SER A 82 2.52 -12.36 -20.92
CA SER A 82 1.42 -12.48 -21.90
C SER A 82 0.21 -13.22 -21.36
N ASN A 83 0.42 -14.27 -20.58
CA ASN A 83 -0.66 -15.11 -20.05
C ASN A 83 -1.19 -14.63 -18.70
N TRP A 84 -0.33 -14.04 -17.85
CA TRP A 84 -0.67 -13.59 -16.50
C TRP A 84 -0.65 -12.07 -16.33
N GLY A 85 0.22 -11.36 -17.05
CA GLY A 85 0.50 -9.94 -16.79
C GLY A 85 1.26 -9.69 -15.47
N PHE A 86 1.66 -10.75 -14.76
CA PHE A 86 2.36 -10.66 -13.46
C PHE A 86 3.20 -11.92 -13.19
N PHE A 87 4.35 -11.75 -12.54
CA PHE A 87 5.23 -12.84 -12.12
C PHE A 87 6.13 -12.40 -10.96
N GLN A 88 6.72 -13.37 -10.28
CA GLN A 88 7.75 -13.16 -9.27
C GLN A 88 9.11 -13.61 -9.82
N ILE A 89 10.20 -12.97 -9.38
CA ILE A 89 11.56 -13.37 -9.73
C ILE A 89 12.35 -13.75 -8.48
N VAL A 90 13.23 -14.74 -8.59
CA VAL A 90 14.20 -15.14 -7.57
C VAL A 90 15.60 -15.20 -8.18
N ASN A 91 16.65 -15.23 -7.34
CA ASN A 91 18.05 -15.23 -7.79
C ASN A 91 18.37 -14.10 -8.79
N HIS A 92 17.80 -12.92 -8.56
CA HIS A 92 17.91 -11.73 -9.43
C HIS A 92 19.17 -10.89 -9.16
N ASP A 93 20.19 -11.45 -8.50
CA ASP A 93 21.48 -10.85 -8.10
C ASP A 93 21.47 -9.58 -7.24
N VAL A 94 20.32 -8.93 -7.04
CA VAL A 94 20.20 -7.87 -6.02
C VAL A 94 20.45 -8.46 -4.62
N PRO A 95 21.48 -8.01 -3.88
CA PRO A 95 21.80 -8.57 -2.58
C PRO A 95 20.64 -8.43 -1.59
N VAL A 96 20.34 -9.49 -0.85
CA VAL A 96 19.24 -9.50 0.16
C VAL A 96 19.38 -8.35 1.15
N GLN A 97 20.60 -8.00 1.56
CA GLN A 97 20.85 -6.88 2.46
C GLN A 97 20.33 -5.54 1.93
N VAL A 98 20.37 -5.31 0.61
CA VAL A 98 19.82 -4.09 0.00
C VAL A 98 18.30 -4.05 0.16
N LEU A 99 17.63 -5.20 -0.04
CA LEU A 99 16.19 -5.34 0.14
C LEU A 99 15.78 -5.15 1.61
N GLU A 100 16.55 -5.68 2.56
CA GLU A 100 16.31 -5.46 3.99
C GLU A 100 16.52 -3.99 4.37
N ASN A 101 17.60 -3.37 3.88
CA ASN A 101 17.91 -1.97 4.18
C ASN A 101 16.81 -1.02 3.68
N VAL A 102 16.25 -1.24 2.48
CA VAL A 102 15.17 -0.39 1.96
C VAL A 102 13.87 -0.58 2.72
N LYS A 103 13.55 -1.82 3.15
CA LYS A 103 12.42 -2.08 4.05
C LYS A 103 12.62 -1.36 5.38
N GLU A 104 13.80 -1.47 5.98
CA GLU A 104 14.11 -0.79 7.23
C GLU A 104 14.04 0.74 7.11
N ALA A 105 14.64 1.32 6.06
CA ALA A 105 14.57 2.75 5.79
C ALA A 105 13.12 3.23 5.64
N THR A 106 12.26 2.43 5.00
CA THR A 106 10.83 2.68 4.88
C THR A 106 10.16 2.73 6.25
N TYR A 107 10.39 1.74 7.11
CA TYR A 107 9.86 1.73 8.48
C TYR A 107 10.36 2.93 9.30
N ARG A 108 11.65 3.27 9.20
CA ARG A 108 12.25 4.43 9.87
C ARG A 108 11.59 5.73 9.41
N PHE A 109 11.44 5.94 8.10
CA PHE A 109 10.80 7.14 7.54
C PHE A 109 9.34 7.27 7.99
N PHE A 110 8.52 6.24 7.79
CA PHE A 110 7.12 6.29 8.22
C PHE A 110 6.95 6.27 9.74
N GLY A 111 8.00 5.89 10.47
CA GLY A 111 8.17 6.00 11.93
C GLY A 111 8.37 7.42 12.45
N LEU A 112 8.83 8.35 11.60
CA LEU A 112 9.03 9.75 11.98
C LEU A 112 7.71 10.44 12.42
N PRO A 113 7.80 11.47 13.28
CA PRO A 113 6.66 12.33 13.60
C PRO A 113 6.02 12.93 12.33
N ALA A 114 4.68 13.09 12.33
CA ALA A 114 3.93 13.65 11.19
C ALA A 114 4.52 14.98 10.69
N ARG A 115 4.85 15.90 11.61
CA ARG A 115 5.50 17.19 11.32
C ARG A 115 6.82 17.10 10.54
N LYS A 116 7.55 15.98 10.62
CA LYS A 116 8.79 15.78 9.85
C LYS A 116 8.52 15.21 8.46
N LYS A 117 7.38 14.55 8.27
CA LYS A 117 6.98 13.97 6.98
C LYS A 117 6.22 14.98 6.13
N ILE A 118 5.50 15.92 6.74
CA ILE A 118 4.71 16.94 6.04
C ILE A 118 5.58 17.85 5.15
N SER A 119 6.87 18.03 5.46
CA SER A 119 7.81 18.78 4.61
C SER A 119 8.07 18.10 3.25
N PHE A 120 7.70 16.83 3.09
CA PHE A 120 7.79 16.08 1.84
C PHE A 120 6.46 16.00 1.09
N GLN A 121 5.40 16.62 1.62
CA GLN A 121 4.10 16.66 0.97
C GLN A 121 4.15 17.64 -0.21
N ARG A 122 3.65 17.22 -1.37
CA ARG A 122 3.41 18.17 -2.46
C ARG A 122 2.37 19.17 -2.00
N ASN A 123 2.66 20.46 -2.13
CA ASN A 123 1.64 21.50 -2.08
C ASN A 123 0.71 21.26 -3.28
N ILE A 124 -0.34 20.47 -3.10
CA ILE A 124 -1.42 20.37 -4.08
C ILE A 124 -2.27 21.61 -3.83
N PRO A 125 -2.27 22.62 -4.72
CA PRO A 125 -3.26 23.68 -4.61
C PRO A 125 -4.62 23.00 -4.70
N LEU A 126 -5.49 23.25 -3.73
CA LEU A 126 -6.88 22.81 -3.82
C LEU A 126 -7.43 23.39 -5.14
N GLN A 127 -7.61 22.55 -6.16
CA GLN A 127 -8.43 22.93 -7.30
C GLN A 127 -9.84 23.12 -6.75
N THR A 128 -10.24 24.38 -6.66
CA THR A 128 -11.62 24.80 -6.40
C THR A 128 -12.50 24.11 -7.44
N MET A 129 -13.35 23.18 -6.98
CA MET A 129 -14.54 22.77 -7.74
C MET A 129 -15.60 23.86 -7.65
#